data_AF-A0A9W9TNA5-F1
#
_entry.id   AF-A0A9W9TNA5-F1
#
_cell.length_a   1.000
_cell.length_b   1.000
_cell.length_c   1.000
_cell.angle_alpha   90.00
_cell.angle_beta   90.00
_cell.angle_gamma   90.00
#
_symmetry.space_group_name_H-M   'P 1'
#
loop_
_entity.id
_entity.type
_entity.pdbx_description
1 polymer ?
#
loop_
_entity_poly.entity_id
_entity_poly.type
_entity_poly.pdbx_seq_one_letter_code
_entity_poly.pdbx_strand_id
1 'polypeptide(L)' 'MPNLNFLALALLVPGVFSKPLHPVRRQSGLDGFVQAESSIARQGVLNNIGANGSAVQGAAAGVVVASPFKVNPDCQ' A
#
# COMPACT_ATOMS: atom_id res chain seq x y z
N MET A 1 51.14 51.66 22.24
CA MET A 1 49.81 51.05 22.06
C MET A 1 49.39 51.23 20.61
N PRO A 2 49.35 50.16 19.78
CA PRO A 2 48.67 50.17 18.50
C PRO A 2 47.20 49.69 18.63
N ASN A 3 46.39 50.15 17.68
CA ASN A 3 44.93 50.19 17.66
C ASN A 3 44.20 48.84 17.71
N LEU A 4 43.04 48.85 18.38
CA LEU A 4 42.05 47.78 18.41
C LEU A 4 41.11 47.92 17.19
N ASN A 5 41.22 47.01 16.22
CA ASN A 5 40.19 46.81 15.21
C ASN A 5 40.07 45.32 14.88
N PHE A 6 39.35 44.58 15.71
CA PHE A 6 38.97 43.19 15.47
C PHE A 6 37.45 43.10 15.36
N LEU A 7 36.90 43.70 14.31
CA LEU A 7 35.51 43.54 13.92
C LEU A 7 35.45 42.78 12.60
N ALA A 8 35.86 41.52 12.61
CA ALA A 8 35.52 40.57 11.56
C ALA A 8 35.80 39.15 12.03
N LEU A 9 34.94 38.23 11.58
CA LEU A 9 35.10 36.78 11.61
C LEU A 9 34.85 36.15 13.01
N ALA A 10 33.86 35.27 13.22
CA ALA A 10 33.24 34.35 12.30
C ALA A 10 31.83 33.97 12.79
N LEU A 11 30.80 34.36 12.05
CA LEU A 11 29.52 33.64 12.05
C LEU A 11 29.69 32.45 11.10
N LEU A 12 30.43 31.43 11.54
CA LEU A 12 30.45 30.14 10.84
C LEU A 12 29.27 29.34 11.39
N VAL A 13 28.08 29.61 10.85
CA VAL A 13 26.89 28.79 11.10
C VAL A 13 27.13 27.45 10.41
N PRO A 14 27.33 26.33 11.13
CA PRO A 14 27.21 25.04 10.47
C PRO A 14 25.74 24.89 10.07
N GLY A 15 25.48 24.87 8.76
CA GLY A 15 24.15 24.56 8.24
C GLY A 15 23.69 23.22 8.80
N VAL A 16 22.66 23.22 9.64
CA VAL A 16 22.06 22.00 10.15
C VAL A 16 21.33 21.33 8.99
N PHE A 17 21.93 20.30 8.41
CA PHE A 17 21.25 19.44 7.45
C PHE A 17 20.24 18.57 8.21
N SER A 18 18.99 19.00 8.24
CA SER A 18 17.87 18.18 8.72
C SER A 18 17.69 16.99 7.77
N LYS A 19 18.12 15.80 8.19
CA LYS A 19 17.73 14.55 7.53
C LYS A 19 16.25 14.32 7.82
N PRO A 20 15.37 14.13 6.82
CA PRO A 20 13.98 13.79 7.10
C PRO A 20 13.94 12.47 7.87
N LEU A 21 13.39 12.50 9.09
CA LEU A 21 13.29 11.35 10.00
C LEU A 21 12.34 10.24 9.50
N HIS A 22 11.72 10.42 8.35
CA HIS A 22 10.89 9.42 7.72
C HIS A 22 11.34 9.26 6.27
N PRO A 23 11.95 8.13 5.88
CA PRO A 23 11.96 7.79 4.47
C PRO A 23 10.50 7.80 4.04
N VAL A 24 10.14 8.70 3.13
CA VAL A 24 8.85 8.66 2.46
C VAL A 24 8.79 7.27 1.83
N ARG A 25 8.04 6.35 2.45
CA ARG A 25 7.77 5.04 1.86
C ARG A 25 7.17 5.37 0.51
N ARG A 26 7.86 5.03 -0.59
CA ARG A 26 7.25 5.08 -1.91
C ARG A 26 6.13 4.04 -1.88
N GLN A 27 4.94 4.48 -1.51
CA GLN A 27 3.72 3.74 -1.79
C GLN A 27 3.72 3.56 -3.30
N SER A 28 3.43 2.34 -3.76
CA SER A 28 3.00 2.18 -5.14
C SER A 28 1.93 3.22 -5.38
N GLY A 29 2.13 4.07 -6.40
CA GLY A 29 1.08 4.99 -6.82
C GLY A 29 -0.20 4.22 -7.14
N LEU A 30 -1.29 4.96 -7.41
CA LEU A 30 -2.57 4.36 -7.79
C LEU A 30 -2.42 3.22 -8.81
N ASP A 31 -1.58 3.41 -9.83
CA ASP A 31 -1.32 2.40 -10.86
C ASP A 31 -0.75 1.09 -10.29
N GLY A 32 0.21 1.18 -9.37
CA GLY A 32 0.79 -0.01 -8.75
C GLY A 32 -0.19 -0.71 -7.79
N PHE A 33 -1.08 0.03 -7.15
CA PHE A 33 -2.19 -0.55 -6.40
C PHE A 33 -3.18 -1.28 -7.33
N VAL A 34 -3.60 -0.64 -8.43
CA VAL A 34 -4.52 -1.23 -9.40
C VAL A 34 -3.92 -2.50 -10.02
N GLN A 35 -2.62 -2.50 -10.35
CA GLN A 35 -1.95 -3.69 -10.86
C GLN A 35 -1.95 -4.84 -9.85
N ALA A 36 -1.64 -4.56 -8.58
CA ALA A 36 -1.66 -5.57 -7.52
C ALA A 36 -3.08 -6.12 -7.31
N GLU A 37 -4.07 -5.24 -7.14
CA GLU A 37 -5.45 -5.65 -6.88
C GLU A 37 -6.12 -6.32 -8.08
N SER A 38 -5.73 -5.98 -9.31
CA SER A 38 -6.27 -6.67 -10.50
C SER A 38 -5.95 -8.18 -10.47
N SER A 39 -4.76 -8.56 -10.02
CA SER A 39 -4.39 -9.97 -9.85
C SER A 39 -5.19 -10.63 -8.73
N ILE A 40 -5.35 -9.95 -7.60
CA ILE A 40 -6.08 -10.44 -6.43
C ILE A 40 -7.56 -10.62 -6.77
N ALA A 41 -8.19 -9.60 -7.37
CA ALA A 41 -9.58 -9.61 -7.78
C ALA A 41 -9.87 -10.72 -8.80
N ARG A 42 -8.97 -10.91 -9.79
CA ARG A 42 -9.12 -12.01 -10.76
C ARG A 42 -9.16 -13.36 -10.05
N GLN A 43 -8.23 -13.59 -9.12
CA GLN A 43 -8.21 -14.84 -8.36
C GLN A 43 -9.44 -14.96 -7.44
N GLY A 44 -9.87 -13.86 -6.81
CA GLY A 44 -11.07 -13.81 -5.98
C GLY A 44 -12.33 -14.21 -6.74
N VAL A 45 -12.50 -13.75 -7.98
CA VAL A 45 -13.60 -14.18 -8.86
C VAL A 45 -13.49 -15.67 -9.18
N LEU A 46 -12.32 -16.16 -9.60
CA LEU A 46 -12.12 -17.58 -9.93
C LEU A 46 -12.35 -18.50 -8.72
N ASN A 47 -12.02 -18.04 -7.52
CA ASN A 47 -12.26 -18.79 -6.28
C ASN A 47 -13.76 -19.00 -6.00
N ASN A 48 -14.64 -18.16 -6.58
CA ASN A 48 -16.09 -18.24 -6.44
C ASN A 48 -16.80 -19.03 -7.57
N ILE A 49 -16.04 -19.71 -8.45
CA ILE A 49 -16.60 -20.46 -9.59
C ILE A 49 -16.40 -21.97 -9.39
N GLY A 50 -17.50 -22.74 -9.44
CA GLY A 50 -17.45 -24.21 -9.37
C GLY A 50 -16.91 -24.88 -10.65
N ALA A 51 -16.42 -26.11 -10.62
CA ALA A 51 -16.35 -27.03 -9.47
C ALA A 51 -15.03 -26.93 -8.68
N ASN A 52 -14.09 -26.11 -9.16
CA ASN A 52 -12.71 -26.06 -8.64
C ASN A 52 -12.41 -24.77 -7.84
N GLY A 53 -13.36 -23.85 -7.72
CA GLY A 53 -13.22 -22.62 -6.95
C GLY A 53 -13.01 -22.90 -5.46
N SER A 54 -11.93 -22.36 -4.91
CA SER A 54 -11.49 -22.66 -3.54
C SER A 54 -12.43 -22.15 -2.45
N ALA A 55 -13.22 -21.10 -2.72
CA ALA A 55 -14.15 -20.52 -1.76
C ALA A 55 -15.55 -21.15 -1.80
N VAL A 56 -15.87 -21.95 -2.84
CA VAL A 56 -17.22 -22.42 -3.13
C VAL A 56 -17.28 -23.94 -3.32
N GLN A 57 -16.67 -24.67 -2.39
CA GLN A 57 -16.68 -26.14 -2.39
C GLN A 57 -18.11 -26.67 -2.45
N GLY A 58 -18.38 -27.55 -3.43
CA GLY A 58 -19.70 -28.13 -3.71
C GLY A 58 -20.51 -27.42 -4.80
N ALA A 59 -20.08 -26.25 -5.28
CA ALA A 59 -20.68 -25.63 -6.45
C ALA A 59 -20.45 -26.49 -7.72
N ALA A 60 -21.47 -26.62 -8.57
CA ALA A 60 -21.35 -27.37 -9.82
C ALA A 60 -20.43 -26.66 -10.83
N ALA A 61 -19.95 -27.40 -11.83
CA ALA A 61 -19.08 -26.86 -12.88
C ALA A 61 -19.74 -25.67 -13.61
N GLY A 62 -19.04 -24.54 -13.67
CA GLY A 62 -19.51 -23.32 -14.31
C GLY A 62 -20.47 -22.46 -13.48
N VAL A 63 -20.88 -22.90 -12.29
CA VAL A 63 -21.72 -22.08 -11.40
C VAL A 63 -20.89 -20.97 -10.77
N VAL A 64 -21.35 -19.73 -10.93
CA VAL A 64 -20.77 -18.54 -10.29
C VAL A 64 -21.56 -18.24 -9.02
N VAL A 65 -20.93 -18.35 -7.87
CA VAL A 65 -21.55 -18.00 -6.58
C VAL A 65 -21.23 -16.54 -6.27
N ALA A 66 -22.24 -15.76 -5.90
CA ALA A 66 -22.06 -14.32 -5.63
C ALA A 66 -21.12 -14.05 -4.44
N SER A 67 -21.22 -14.86 -3.39
CA SER A 67 -20.42 -14.76 -2.17
C SER A 67 -20.27 -16.13 -1.51
N PRO A 68 -19.12 -16.48 -0.92
CA PRO A 68 -18.92 -17.77 -0.26
C PRO A 68 -19.53 -17.85 1.14
N PHE A 69 -20.05 -16.74 1.68
CA PHE A 69 -20.66 -16.72 3.02
C PHE A 69 -22.03 -17.41 3.01
N LYS A 70 -22.15 -18.47 3.82
CA LYS A 70 -23.37 -19.29 4.01
C LYS A 70 -24.19 -18.90 5.25
N VAL A 71 -23.90 -17.72 5.81
CA VAL A 71 -24.57 -17.13 6.96
C VAL A 71 -24.87 -15.67 6.62
N ASN A 72 -25.80 -15.03 7.35
CA ASN A 72 -26.25 -13.64 7.15
C ASN A 72 -25.16 -12.77 6.50
N PRO A 73 -25.34 -12.29 5.26
CA PRO A 73 -26.59 -11.93 4.60
C PRO A 73 -27.35 -13.06 3.88
N ASP A 74 -26.99 -14.34 4.09
CA ASP A 74 -27.73 -15.46 3.50
C ASP A 74 -29.22 -15.39 3.89
N CYS A 75 -30.08 -15.19 2.89
CA CYS A 75 -31.52 -15.19 3.08
C CYS A 75 -31.96 -16.66 3.10
N GLN A 76 -32.21 -17.19 4.31
CA GLN A 76 -32.91 -18.46 4.46
C GLN A 76 -34.28 -18.45 3.78
#